data_AF-A0AAF0DBE8-F1
#
_entry.id   AF-A0AAF0DBE8-F1
#
_cell.length_a   1.000
_cell.length_b   1.000
_cell.length_c   1.000
_cell.angle_alpha   90.00
_cell.angle_beta   90.00
_cell.angle_gamma   90.00
#
_symmetry.space_group_name_H-M   'P 1'
#
loop_
_entity.id
_entity.type
_entity.pdbx_description
1 polymer ?
#
loop_
_entity_poly.entity_id
_entity_poly.type
_entity_poly.pdbx_seq_one_letter_code
_entity_poly.pdbx_strand_id
1 'polypeptide(L)'
;MARRLQEPSSELSVSRNVHLYDDNGQILGGIYQNGSLTNRRLINMCPHILVFTPPNTPWHIYILNNDGSTGQQLPNDDTTLAAGRYIILGPKADAVPVTVSLNSDSYPRRILSRMRSGALTPRRSYFRAAVRLRDGRCMISGMESPMVSTGDFGAFEAAHIFPHARESDWKRLGFARSITDNSPASRIGASKIHSPQNGILIFGGIHYLFDTFKISVNPDDNYIITSFLPDISYHLDGRTLDFRCRNPQDPNRVSDELLRWHFHTAVIANMRGAALEPSWEMDFPDGDIMGEIMEGPDAAERMEVELFHRLGPGEEAF
;
A
#
# COMPACT_ATOMS: atom_id res chain seq x y z
N MET A 1 -17.75 -29.56 -15.42
CA MET A 1 -17.92 -28.83 -16.69
C MET A 1 -16.80 -27.80 -16.79
N ALA A 2 -16.26 -27.53 -17.98
CA ALA A 2 -15.30 -26.46 -18.16
C ALA A 2 -15.96 -25.10 -17.86
N ARG A 3 -15.36 -24.31 -16.97
CA ARG A 3 -15.86 -22.98 -16.60
C ARG A 3 -15.59 -22.00 -17.74
N ARG A 4 -16.53 -21.09 -17.98
CA ARG A 4 -16.26 -19.94 -18.88
C ARG A 4 -15.59 -18.86 -18.05
N LEU A 5 -14.30 -18.63 -18.31
CA LEU A 5 -13.52 -17.65 -17.56
C LEU A 5 -13.74 -16.23 -18.12
N GLN A 6 -13.88 -15.26 -17.22
CA GLN A 6 -13.76 -13.86 -17.53
C GLN A 6 -12.31 -13.57 -17.94
N GLU A 7 -12.11 -12.99 -19.12
CA GLU A 7 -10.77 -12.59 -19.54
C GLU A 7 -10.40 -11.23 -18.92
N PRO A 8 -9.17 -11.08 -18.41
CA PRO A 8 -8.70 -9.79 -17.91
C PRO A 8 -8.61 -8.77 -19.06
N SER A 9 -8.81 -7.49 -18.74
CA SER A 9 -8.55 -6.41 -19.71
C SER A 9 -7.08 -6.39 -20.12
N SER A 10 -6.76 -5.70 -21.22
CA SER A 10 -5.37 -5.49 -21.66
C SER A 10 -4.52 -4.83 -20.57
N GLU A 11 -5.04 -3.79 -19.92
CA GLU A 11 -4.37 -3.08 -18.82
C GLU A 11 -4.12 -3.98 -17.60
N LEU A 12 -5.09 -4.83 -17.25
CA LEU A 12 -4.92 -5.80 -16.17
C LEU A 12 -3.91 -6.88 -16.50
N SER A 13 -3.86 -7.31 -17.76
CA SER A 13 -2.90 -8.32 -18.21
C SER A 13 -1.46 -7.83 -18.18
N VAL A 14 -1.25 -6.51 -18.29
CA VAL A 14 0.08 -5.88 -18.14
C VAL A 14 0.45 -5.72 -16.66
N SER A 15 -0.52 -5.40 -15.82
CA SER A 15 -0.29 -5.08 -14.40
C SER A 15 -0.39 -6.28 -13.45
N ARG A 16 -0.96 -7.41 -13.89
CA ARG A 16 -1.09 -8.65 -13.10
C ARG A 16 -0.78 -9.85 -14.00
N ASN A 17 0.01 -10.79 -13.48
CA ASN A 17 0.31 -12.07 -14.16
C ASN A 17 -0.18 -13.28 -13.32
N VAL A 18 -0.78 -13.03 -12.17
CA VAL A 18 -1.51 -13.98 -11.32
C VAL A 18 -2.95 -13.51 -11.24
N HIS A 19 -3.90 -14.41 -11.50
CA HIS A 19 -5.33 -14.10 -11.47
C HIS A 19 -6.09 -15.08 -10.58
N LEU A 20 -6.97 -14.55 -9.73
CA LEU A 20 -7.85 -15.29 -8.82
C LEU A 20 -9.27 -15.29 -9.37
N TYR A 21 -9.89 -16.47 -9.44
CA TYR A 21 -11.25 -16.68 -9.93
C TYR A 21 -12.15 -17.28 -8.86
N ASP A 22 -13.45 -16.99 -8.95
CA ASP A 22 -14.49 -17.76 -8.26
C ASP A 22 -14.89 -19.01 -9.06
N ASP A 23 -15.81 -19.81 -8.52
CA ASP A 23 -16.29 -21.02 -9.18
C ASP A 23 -17.10 -20.75 -10.47
N ASN A 24 -17.64 -19.54 -10.62
CA ASN A 24 -18.38 -19.11 -11.82
C ASN A 24 -17.45 -18.61 -12.94
N GLY A 25 -16.14 -18.54 -12.69
CA GLY A 25 -15.16 -18.00 -13.63
C GLY A 25 -15.07 -16.48 -13.64
N GLN A 26 -15.58 -15.79 -12.62
CA GLN A 26 -15.42 -14.34 -12.43
C GLN A 26 -14.09 -14.04 -11.75
N ILE A 27 -13.44 -12.95 -12.17
CA ILE A 27 -12.17 -12.50 -11.56
C ILE A 27 -12.48 -11.87 -10.20
N LEU A 28 -11.94 -12.49 -9.14
CA LEU A 28 -11.93 -11.94 -7.78
C LEU A 28 -10.77 -10.97 -7.56
N GLY A 29 -9.69 -11.14 -8.31
CA GLY A 29 -8.51 -10.32 -8.14
C GLY A 29 -7.27 -10.86 -8.83
N GLY A 30 -6.11 -10.34 -8.46
CA GLY A 30 -4.83 -10.83 -8.96
C GLY A 30 -3.66 -10.00 -8.45
N ILE A 31 -2.45 -10.36 -8.85
CA ILE A 31 -1.23 -9.64 -8.44
C ILE A 31 -0.15 -9.83 -9.52
N TYR A 32 0.85 -8.97 -9.53
CA TYR A 32 2.07 -9.21 -10.28
C TYR A 32 3.08 -10.00 -9.45
N GLN A 33 3.44 -11.18 -9.91
CA GLN A 33 4.56 -11.96 -9.40
C GLN A 33 5.87 -11.43 -10.00
N ASN A 34 6.71 -10.83 -9.15
CA ASN A 34 8.06 -10.34 -9.49
C ASN A 34 9.19 -11.33 -9.13
N GLY A 35 8.86 -12.42 -8.43
CA GLY A 35 9.77 -13.50 -8.04
C GLY A 35 9.76 -13.79 -6.54
N SER A 36 9.40 -12.82 -5.69
CA SER A 36 9.42 -13.02 -4.23
C SER A 36 8.10 -13.51 -3.63
N LEU A 37 6.99 -13.45 -4.38
CA LEU A 37 5.70 -13.87 -3.86
C LEU A 37 5.67 -15.40 -3.72
N THR A 38 5.31 -15.90 -2.54
CA THR A 38 5.17 -17.33 -2.27
C THR A 38 3.71 -17.73 -2.20
N ASN A 39 3.44 -19.03 -2.24
CA ASN A 39 2.09 -19.56 -2.07
C ASN A 39 1.44 -19.07 -0.77
N ARG A 40 2.16 -19.19 0.35
CA ARG A 40 1.73 -18.70 1.66
C ARG A 40 1.41 -17.21 1.66
N ARG A 41 2.22 -16.38 1.00
CA ARG A 41 1.98 -14.93 0.91
C ARG A 41 0.71 -14.60 0.14
N LEU A 42 0.47 -15.25 -1.00
CA LEU A 42 -0.78 -15.07 -1.74
C LEU A 42 -1.99 -15.47 -0.88
N ILE A 43 -1.93 -16.63 -0.22
CA ILE A 43 -2.98 -17.12 0.68
C ILE A 43 -3.25 -16.08 1.79
N ASN A 44 -2.22 -15.52 2.40
CA ASN A 44 -2.35 -14.52 3.47
C ASN A 44 -2.90 -13.16 2.96
N MET A 45 -2.69 -12.82 1.69
CA MET A 45 -3.25 -11.59 1.09
C MET A 45 -4.73 -11.74 0.74
N CYS A 46 -5.22 -12.93 0.40
CA CYS A 46 -6.62 -13.15 0.00
C CYS A 46 -7.67 -12.62 1.01
N PRO A 47 -7.55 -12.84 2.34
CA PRO A 47 -8.49 -12.28 3.32
C PRO A 47 -8.62 -10.75 3.33
N HIS A 48 -7.67 -10.02 2.74
CA HIS A 48 -7.76 -8.56 2.62
C HIS A 48 -8.73 -8.11 1.51
N ILE A 49 -9.06 -8.99 0.56
CA ILE A 49 -9.94 -8.67 -0.58
C ILE A 49 -11.16 -9.58 -0.68
N LEU A 50 -11.14 -10.75 -0.04
CA LEU A 50 -12.21 -11.75 -0.12
C LEU A 50 -13.03 -11.82 1.17
N VAL A 51 -14.34 -11.87 1.03
CA VAL A 51 -15.31 -12.10 2.10
C VAL A 51 -16.08 -13.37 1.78
N PHE A 52 -16.14 -14.28 2.74
CA PHE A 52 -16.79 -15.58 2.57
C PHE A 52 -18.14 -15.61 3.29
N THR A 53 -19.13 -16.24 2.66
CA THR A 53 -20.47 -16.43 3.24
C THR A 53 -20.82 -17.92 3.29
N PRO A 54 -21.06 -18.50 4.48
CA PRO A 54 -21.01 -17.88 5.81
C PRO A 54 -19.59 -17.46 6.25
N PRO A 55 -19.44 -16.60 7.28
CA PRO A 55 -18.14 -16.28 7.84
C PRO A 55 -17.40 -17.54 8.31
N ASN A 56 -16.06 -17.52 8.22
CA ASN A 56 -15.18 -18.65 8.53
C ASN A 56 -15.41 -19.90 7.67
N THR A 57 -16.05 -19.77 6.50
CA THR A 57 -16.12 -20.87 5.52
C THR A 57 -14.71 -21.33 5.17
N PRO A 58 -14.37 -22.62 5.30
CA PRO A 58 -13.09 -23.15 4.85
C PRO A 58 -12.92 -22.98 3.33
N TRP A 59 -11.77 -22.52 2.89
CA TRP A 59 -11.46 -22.29 1.48
C TRP A 59 -10.00 -22.61 1.20
N HIS A 60 -9.71 -22.91 -0.07
CA HIS A 60 -8.35 -23.12 -0.57
C HIS A 60 -8.21 -22.52 -1.97
N ILE A 61 -6.96 -22.31 -2.37
CA ILE A 61 -6.59 -21.89 -3.73
C ILE A 61 -6.17 -23.15 -4.49
N TYR A 62 -6.64 -23.28 -5.73
CA TYR A 62 -6.21 -24.34 -6.65
C TYR A 62 -5.67 -23.74 -7.93
N ILE A 63 -4.77 -24.44 -8.61
CA ILE A 63 -4.34 -24.08 -9.96
C ILE A 63 -5.55 -24.19 -10.90
N LEU A 64 -5.76 -23.19 -11.75
CA LEU A 64 -6.78 -23.22 -12.79
C LEU A 64 -6.11 -23.42 -14.15
N ASN A 65 -6.34 -24.59 -14.74
CA ASN A 65 -5.75 -24.96 -16.01
C ASN A 65 -6.37 -24.17 -17.18
N ASN A 66 -5.67 -24.10 -18.30
CA ASN A 66 -6.13 -23.36 -19.49
C ASN A 66 -7.43 -23.92 -20.11
N ASP A 67 -7.74 -25.19 -19.87
CA ASP A 67 -8.98 -25.84 -20.28
C ASP A 67 -10.17 -25.58 -19.31
N GLY A 68 -9.95 -24.79 -18.26
CA GLY A 68 -10.94 -24.46 -17.23
C GLY A 68 -11.11 -25.54 -16.16
N SER A 69 -10.30 -26.61 -16.19
CA SER A 69 -10.29 -27.64 -15.14
C SER A 69 -9.51 -27.20 -13.90
N THR A 70 -9.92 -27.74 -12.75
CA THR A 70 -9.23 -27.50 -11.48
C THR A 70 -8.03 -28.44 -11.37
N GLY A 71 -6.85 -27.86 -11.17
CA GLY A 71 -5.59 -28.57 -10.92
C GLY A 71 -5.34 -28.83 -9.44
N GLN A 72 -4.07 -28.97 -9.07
CA GLN A 72 -3.66 -29.24 -7.70
C GLN A 72 -3.98 -28.06 -6.78
N GLN A 73 -4.27 -28.40 -5.52
CA GLN A 73 -4.38 -27.40 -4.45
C GLN A 73 -3.03 -26.72 -4.25
N LEU A 74 -3.05 -25.40 -4.10
CA LEU A 74 -1.87 -24.63 -3.74
C LEU A 74 -1.45 -24.98 -2.30
N PRO A 75 -0.22 -25.46 -2.08
CA PRO A 75 0.25 -25.75 -0.73
C PRO A 75 0.45 -24.44 0.04
N ASN A 76 0.21 -24.47 1.36
CA ASN A 76 0.50 -23.32 2.22
C ASN A 76 1.97 -23.37 2.67
N ASP A 77 2.87 -22.97 1.77
CA ASP A 77 4.32 -23.04 1.96
C ASP A 77 5.06 -21.83 1.36
N ASP A 78 6.39 -21.84 1.48
CA ASP A 78 7.28 -20.80 0.96
C ASP A 78 7.77 -21.06 -0.46
N THR A 79 7.13 -21.98 -1.18
CA THR A 79 7.44 -22.19 -2.60
C THR A 79 7.04 -20.93 -3.38
N THR A 80 7.93 -20.47 -4.26
CA THR A 80 7.65 -19.34 -5.16
C THR A 80 6.39 -19.61 -5.96
N LEU A 81 5.44 -18.67 -5.92
CA LEU A 81 4.18 -18.78 -6.65
C LEU A 81 4.44 -18.68 -8.16
N ALA A 82 3.85 -19.58 -8.95
CA ALA A 82 3.89 -19.47 -10.40
C ALA A 82 2.96 -18.36 -10.90
N ALA A 83 3.35 -17.68 -11.98
CA ALA A 83 2.40 -16.86 -12.73
C ALA A 83 1.32 -17.76 -13.34
N GLY A 84 0.08 -17.30 -13.39
CA GLY A 84 -1.02 -18.10 -13.93
C GLY A 84 -2.39 -17.78 -13.35
N ARG A 85 -3.31 -18.71 -13.57
CA ARG A 85 -4.70 -18.61 -13.14
C ARG A 85 -4.93 -19.55 -11.97
N TYR A 86 -5.71 -19.07 -11.00
CA TYR A 86 -6.00 -19.76 -9.76
C TYR A 86 -7.47 -19.60 -9.42
N ILE A 87 -8.05 -20.59 -8.74
CA ILE A 87 -9.47 -20.61 -8.39
C ILE A 87 -9.66 -20.83 -6.89
N ILE A 88 -10.59 -20.08 -6.31
CA ILE A 88 -10.99 -20.21 -4.91
C ILE A 88 -12.12 -21.22 -4.81
N LEU A 89 -11.90 -22.32 -4.08
CA LEU A 89 -12.88 -23.38 -3.87
C LEU A 89 -12.89 -23.83 -2.41
N GLY A 90 -13.82 -24.70 -2.05
CA GLY A 90 -13.86 -25.34 -0.74
C GLY A 90 -12.74 -26.38 -0.54
N PRO A 91 -12.71 -27.06 0.62
CA PRO A 91 -11.74 -28.13 0.93
C PRO A 91 -11.77 -29.31 -0.02
N LYS A 92 -12.88 -29.50 -0.73
CA LYS A 92 -13.00 -30.48 -1.80
C LYS A 92 -13.36 -29.71 -3.07
N ALA A 93 -12.46 -29.72 -4.05
CA ALA A 93 -12.65 -29.01 -5.31
C ALA A 93 -13.95 -29.38 -6.04
N ASP A 94 -14.42 -30.62 -5.89
CA ASP A 94 -15.64 -31.14 -6.54
C ASP A 94 -16.91 -31.03 -5.66
N ALA A 95 -16.83 -30.38 -4.49
CA ALA A 95 -17.96 -30.20 -3.59
C ALA A 95 -18.72 -28.89 -3.87
N VAL A 96 -19.71 -28.58 -3.03
CA VAL A 96 -20.52 -27.35 -3.13
C VAL A 96 -19.62 -26.12 -3.23
N PRO A 97 -19.85 -25.22 -4.21
CA PRO A 97 -19.05 -24.02 -4.39
C PRO A 97 -19.03 -23.13 -3.14
N VAL A 98 -17.88 -22.52 -2.87
CA VAL A 98 -17.74 -21.53 -1.81
C VAL A 98 -18.34 -20.21 -2.31
N THR A 99 -19.25 -19.62 -1.53
CA THR A 99 -19.75 -18.28 -1.82
C THR A 99 -18.74 -17.25 -1.34
N VAL A 100 -18.14 -16.53 -2.28
CA VAL A 100 -17.13 -15.51 -2.04
C VAL A 100 -17.53 -14.21 -2.74
N SER A 101 -17.35 -13.10 -2.05
CA SER A 101 -17.52 -11.75 -2.59
C SER A 101 -16.29 -10.90 -2.30
N LEU A 102 -16.17 -9.76 -2.97
CA LEU A 102 -15.12 -8.79 -2.67
C LEU A 102 -15.44 -8.03 -1.38
N ASN A 103 -14.42 -7.65 -0.61
CA ASN A 103 -14.61 -6.76 0.52
C ASN A 103 -15.04 -5.36 0.04
N SER A 104 -15.75 -4.63 0.89
CA SER A 104 -16.22 -3.27 0.62
C SER A 104 -15.34 -2.19 1.27
N ASP A 105 -14.15 -2.56 1.77
CA ASP A 105 -13.26 -1.59 2.43
C ASP A 105 -12.83 -0.51 1.44
N SER A 106 -12.85 0.74 1.91
CA SER A 106 -12.44 1.90 1.11
C SER A 106 -10.92 1.91 0.93
N TYR A 107 -10.50 2.32 -0.25
CA TYR A 107 -9.12 2.64 -0.59
C TYR A 107 -8.93 4.17 -0.53
N PRO A 108 -8.32 4.73 0.52
CA PRO A 108 -8.12 6.16 0.61
C PRO A 108 -7.01 6.60 -0.36
N ARG A 109 -7.40 7.26 -1.45
CA ARG A 109 -6.47 7.80 -2.45
C ARG A 109 -5.52 8.84 -1.86
N ARG A 110 -4.27 8.87 -2.32
CA ARG A 110 -3.25 9.78 -1.80
C ARG A 110 -2.84 10.75 -2.89
N ILE A 111 -2.68 12.00 -2.50
CA ILE A 111 -1.85 12.94 -3.26
C ILE A 111 -0.40 12.75 -2.81
N LEU A 112 0.54 13.07 -3.71
CA LEU A 112 1.95 12.99 -3.39
C LEU A 112 2.28 13.95 -2.25
N SER A 113 2.93 13.44 -1.22
CA SER A 113 3.40 14.25 -0.09
C SER A 113 4.58 15.17 -0.46
N ARG A 114 4.85 15.38 -1.76
CA ARG A 114 5.97 16.19 -2.27
C ARG A 114 5.82 17.62 -1.75
N MET A 115 6.82 18.05 -1.00
CA MET A 115 6.87 19.42 -0.49
C MET A 115 7.07 20.38 -1.67
N ARG A 116 6.00 21.02 -2.15
CA ARG A 116 6.15 22.30 -2.85
C ARG A 116 6.63 23.33 -1.82
N SER A 117 7.46 24.27 -2.29
CA SER A 117 8.27 25.24 -1.54
C SER A 117 7.49 26.27 -0.71
N GLY A 118 6.47 25.85 0.05
CA GLY A 118 5.84 26.65 1.09
C GLY A 118 6.63 26.59 2.40
N ALA A 119 6.45 27.59 3.26
CA ALA A 119 7.05 27.61 4.60
C ALA A 119 6.60 26.37 5.37
N LEU A 120 7.57 25.57 5.84
CA LEU A 120 7.27 24.38 6.62
C LEU A 120 6.74 24.80 7.97
N THR A 121 5.61 24.22 8.36
CA THR A 121 5.15 24.38 9.73
C THR A 121 6.17 23.76 10.70
N PRO A 122 6.27 24.25 11.95
CA PRO A 122 7.22 23.71 12.93
C PRO A 122 7.10 22.20 13.11
N ARG A 123 5.87 21.67 13.04
CA ARG A 123 5.57 20.23 13.15
C ARG A 123 6.15 19.43 11.98
N ARG A 124 5.94 19.89 10.75
CA ARG A 124 6.51 19.25 9.54
C ARG A 124 8.04 19.31 9.53
N SER A 125 8.61 20.42 10.02
CA SER A 125 10.05 20.56 10.20
C SER A 125 10.62 19.55 11.21
N TYR A 126 9.96 19.40 12.37
CA TYR A 126 10.33 18.41 13.38
C TYR A 126 10.24 16.98 12.84
N PHE A 127 9.11 16.60 12.25
CA PHE A 127 8.90 15.30 11.64
C PHE A 127 10.02 14.94 10.66
N ARG A 128 10.31 15.84 9.72
CA ARG A 128 11.35 15.62 8.71
C ARG A 128 12.72 15.47 9.34
N ALA A 129 13.08 16.32 10.30
CA ALA A 129 14.38 16.26 10.97
C ALA A 129 14.55 14.94 11.73
N ALA A 130 13.53 14.51 12.48
CA ALA A 130 13.57 13.29 13.26
C ALA A 130 13.64 12.03 12.38
N VAL A 131 12.85 11.95 11.30
CA VAL A 131 12.91 10.83 10.34
C VAL A 131 14.29 10.76 9.67
N ARG A 132 14.83 11.90 9.23
CA ARG A 132 16.17 11.97 8.63
C ARG A 132 17.27 11.50 9.57
N LEU A 133 17.20 11.93 10.82
CA LEU A 133 18.16 11.54 11.87
C LEU A 133 18.12 10.04 12.15
N ARG A 134 16.92 9.45 12.21
CA ARG A 134 16.74 8.01 12.47
C ARG A 134 17.23 7.15 11.29
N ASP A 135 16.87 7.52 10.07
CA ASP A 135 16.96 6.62 8.92
C ASP A 135 18.30 6.76 8.17
N GLY A 136 18.69 7.99 7.85
CA GLY A 136 19.96 8.31 7.18
C GLY A 136 20.17 7.73 5.77
N ARG A 137 19.22 6.96 5.21
CA ARG A 137 19.22 6.43 3.84
C ARG A 137 17.80 6.06 3.40
N CYS A 138 17.59 5.62 2.17
CA CYS A 138 16.27 5.12 1.76
C CYS A 138 15.97 3.81 2.49
N MET A 139 14.92 3.77 3.31
CA MET A 139 14.56 2.59 4.11
C MET A 139 13.99 1.44 3.28
N ILE A 140 13.52 1.73 2.06
CA ILE A 140 12.97 0.74 1.13
C ILE A 140 14.07 0.16 0.24
N SER A 141 14.84 1.00 -0.45
CA SER A 141 15.86 0.56 -1.41
C SER A 141 17.27 0.46 -0.84
N GLY A 142 17.49 0.85 0.41
CA GLY A 142 18.84 0.95 0.99
C GLY A 142 19.78 1.93 0.27
N MET A 143 19.29 2.71 -0.71
CA MET A 143 20.11 3.69 -1.42
C MET A 143 20.66 4.73 -0.45
N GLU A 144 21.96 4.93 -0.51
CA GLU A 144 22.70 5.88 0.30
C GLU A 144 23.10 7.10 -0.55
N SER A 145 23.33 8.24 0.09
CA SER A 145 24.00 9.37 -0.54
C SER A 145 25.16 9.82 0.34
N PRO A 146 26.37 10.02 -0.22
CA PRO A 146 27.49 10.59 0.54
C PRO A 146 27.16 11.95 1.16
N MET A 147 26.26 12.72 0.53
CA MET A 147 25.83 14.05 0.97
C MET A 147 24.97 14.01 2.25
N VAL A 148 24.42 12.86 2.65
CA VAL A 148 23.70 12.76 3.93
C VAL A 148 24.62 13.09 5.11
N SER A 149 25.90 12.74 5.02
CA SER A 149 26.90 13.07 6.06
C SER A 149 27.13 14.57 6.23
N THR A 150 26.85 15.38 5.21
CA THR A 150 26.92 16.85 5.26
C THR A 150 25.56 17.48 5.59
N GLY A 151 24.55 16.67 5.92
CA GLY A 151 23.19 17.12 6.19
C GLY A 151 22.34 17.36 4.94
N ASP A 152 22.85 17.03 3.75
CA ASP A 152 22.12 17.17 2.50
C ASP A 152 21.38 15.87 2.14
N PHE A 153 20.06 15.98 2.19
CA PHE A 153 19.11 14.91 1.89
C PHE A 153 18.36 15.20 0.58
N GLY A 154 18.91 15.97 -0.36
CA GLY A 154 18.20 16.46 -1.54
C GLY A 154 17.52 15.37 -2.39
N ALA A 155 18.05 14.14 -2.37
CA ALA A 155 17.48 12.99 -3.07
C ALA A 155 16.43 12.20 -2.25
N PHE A 156 16.23 12.54 -0.98
CA PHE A 156 15.37 11.81 -0.04
C PHE A 156 14.26 12.67 0.55
N GLU A 157 13.12 12.04 0.72
CA GLU A 157 11.89 12.63 1.22
C GLU A 157 11.44 11.87 2.47
N ALA A 158 11.07 12.60 3.52
CA ALA A 158 10.44 12.01 4.69
C ALA A 158 8.96 11.80 4.37
N ALA A 159 8.59 10.55 4.11
CA ALA A 159 7.27 10.13 3.71
C ALA A 159 6.43 9.79 4.94
N HIS A 160 5.19 10.26 5.00
CA HIS A 160 4.23 9.74 5.98
C HIS A 160 3.76 8.35 5.55
N ILE A 161 3.65 7.40 6.49
CA ILE A 161 3.08 6.07 6.21
C ILE A 161 1.58 6.20 6.00
N PHE A 162 0.89 6.73 7.02
CA PHE A 162 -0.49 7.20 6.89
C PHE A 162 -0.48 8.67 6.44
N PRO A 163 -1.13 9.01 5.32
CA PRO A 163 -1.03 10.33 4.71
C PRO A 163 -1.53 11.42 5.66
N HIS A 164 -0.69 12.44 5.89
CA HIS A 164 -1.07 13.56 6.77
C HIS A 164 -2.28 14.34 6.23
N ALA A 165 -2.50 14.32 4.91
CA ALA A 165 -3.62 14.98 4.26
C ALA A 165 -4.98 14.35 4.59
N ARG A 166 -4.98 13.16 5.22
CA ARG A 166 -6.18 12.45 5.66
C ARG A 166 -6.29 12.39 7.18
N GLU A 167 -5.96 13.49 7.86
CA GLU A 167 -6.02 13.53 9.32
C GLU A 167 -7.42 13.22 9.87
N SER A 168 -8.48 13.53 9.13
CA SER A 168 -9.86 13.15 9.48
C SER A 168 -10.03 11.62 9.55
N ASP A 169 -9.53 10.88 8.57
CA ASP A 169 -9.53 9.42 8.59
C ASP A 169 -8.64 8.87 9.71
N TRP A 170 -7.46 9.46 9.90
CA TRP A 170 -6.56 9.12 11.00
C TRP A 170 -7.26 9.21 12.37
N LYS A 171 -8.01 10.30 12.60
CA LYS A 171 -8.80 10.52 13.82
C LYS A 171 -9.94 9.52 13.93
N ARG A 172 -10.71 9.32 12.86
CA ARG A 172 -11.84 8.39 12.80
C ARG A 172 -11.44 6.94 13.09
N LEU A 173 -10.30 6.50 12.56
CA LEU A 173 -9.76 5.16 12.75
C LEU A 173 -8.97 5.02 14.07
N GLY A 174 -8.75 6.13 14.79
CA GLY A 174 -8.13 6.14 16.11
C GLY A 174 -6.63 5.84 16.10
N PHE A 175 -5.92 6.10 15.00
CA PHE A 175 -4.50 5.73 14.85
C PHE A 175 -3.54 6.43 15.83
N ALA A 176 -3.98 7.49 16.50
CA ALA A 176 -3.23 8.09 17.60
C ALA A 176 -2.87 7.09 18.71
N ARG A 177 -3.70 6.04 18.92
CA ARG A 177 -3.44 4.96 19.89
C ARG A 177 -2.27 4.05 19.49
N SER A 178 -1.92 4.04 18.20
CA SER A 178 -0.83 3.25 17.64
C SER A 178 0.52 3.98 17.70
N ILE A 179 0.55 5.16 18.32
CA ILE A 179 1.72 6.02 18.45
C ILE A 179 2.12 6.15 19.93
N THR A 180 3.30 5.62 20.25
CA THR A 180 3.88 5.68 21.60
C THR A 180 4.69 6.94 21.84
N ASP A 181 5.03 7.69 20.79
CA ASP A 181 5.66 9.01 20.88
C ASP A 181 4.79 9.94 21.74
N ASN A 182 5.42 10.46 22.80
CA ASN A 182 4.83 11.34 23.81
C ASN A 182 5.35 12.77 23.70
N SER A 183 5.98 13.12 22.58
CA SER A 183 6.41 14.49 22.30
C SER A 183 5.23 15.47 22.43
N PRO A 184 5.48 16.73 22.85
CA PRO A 184 4.42 17.72 22.99
C PRO A 184 3.61 17.93 21.69
N ALA A 185 2.32 18.26 21.82
CA ALA A 185 1.44 18.54 20.69
C ALA A 185 1.95 19.70 19.79
N SER A 186 2.77 20.61 20.34
CA SER A 186 3.46 21.64 19.56
C SER A 186 4.44 21.07 18.53
N ARG A 187 4.97 19.85 18.75
CA ARG A 187 5.89 19.16 17.83
C ARG A 187 5.20 18.18 16.90
N ILE A 188 4.27 17.38 17.41
CA ILE A 188 3.68 16.26 16.64
C ILE A 188 2.19 16.41 16.31
N GLY A 189 1.57 17.50 16.76
CA GLY A 189 0.13 17.73 16.70
C GLY A 189 -0.64 16.95 17.77
N ALA A 190 -1.84 17.41 18.12
CA ALA A 190 -2.70 16.71 19.09
C ALA A 190 -3.12 15.31 18.61
N SER A 191 -3.25 15.12 17.28
CA SER A 191 -3.53 13.83 16.64
C SER A 191 -2.32 12.89 16.62
N LYS A 192 -1.11 13.39 16.89
CA LYS A 192 0.17 12.71 16.72
C LYS A 192 0.52 12.31 15.28
N ILE A 193 -0.18 12.83 14.26
CA ILE A 193 0.03 12.44 12.86
C ILE A 193 1.44 12.78 12.34
N HIS A 194 2.09 13.79 12.94
CA HIS A 194 3.47 14.19 12.63
C HIS A 194 4.51 13.51 13.53
N SER A 195 4.15 12.46 14.26
CA SER A 195 5.13 11.63 14.95
C SER A 195 6.08 10.95 13.95
N PRO A 196 7.39 10.85 14.23
CA PRO A 196 8.32 10.09 13.40
C PRO A 196 7.97 8.60 13.26
N GLN A 197 7.15 8.06 14.17
CA GLN A 197 6.64 6.68 14.07
C GLN A 197 5.69 6.48 12.88
N ASN A 198 5.09 7.57 12.36
CA ASN A 198 4.31 7.61 11.13
C ASN A 198 5.17 8.01 9.91
N GLY A 199 6.50 7.93 10.00
CA GLY A 199 7.39 8.42 8.95
C GLY A 199 8.48 7.45 8.57
N ILE A 200 8.87 7.44 7.30
CA ILE A 200 10.07 6.76 6.78
C ILE A 200 10.79 7.64 5.75
N LEU A 201 12.12 7.54 5.70
CA LEU A 201 12.93 8.22 4.70
C LEU A 201 12.99 7.37 3.42
N ILE A 202 12.54 7.94 2.30
CA ILE A 202 12.46 7.26 1.00
C ILE A 202 13.18 8.10 -0.05
N PHE A 203 13.81 7.45 -1.02
CA PHE A 203 14.32 8.12 -2.21
C PHE A 203 13.15 8.69 -3.04
N GLY A 204 13.27 9.94 -3.54
CA GLY A 204 12.17 10.63 -4.21
C GLY A 204 11.55 9.88 -5.40
N GLY A 205 12.36 9.11 -6.15
CA GLY A 205 11.87 8.27 -7.26
C GLY A 205 11.05 7.04 -6.82
N ILE A 206 11.18 6.62 -5.56
CA ILE A 206 10.43 5.49 -4.97
C ILE A 206 9.24 5.98 -4.15
N HIS A 207 9.33 7.19 -3.59
CA HIS A 207 8.28 7.77 -2.74
C HIS A 207 6.92 7.80 -3.45
N TYR A 208 6.91 8.08 -4.77
CA TYR A 208 5.70 7.98 -5.58
C TYR A 208 5.04 6.59 -5.50
N LEU A 209 5.83 5.52 -5.62
CA LEU A 209 5.33 4.15 -5.57
C LEU A 209 4.77 3.81 -4.18
N PHE A 210 5.39 4.35 -3.14
CA PHE A 210 4.92 4.16 -1.77
C PHE A 210 3.59 4.90 -1.52
N ASP A 211 3.53 6.20 -1.86
CA ASP A 211 2.32 7.01 -1.69
C ASP A 211 1.15 6.49 -2.54
N THR A 212 1.41 5.92 -3.70
CA THR A 212 0.37 5.31 -4.57
C THR A 212 0.10 3.84 -4.26
N PHE A 213 0.62 3.34 -3.14
CA PHE A 213 0.47 1.96 -2.64
C PHE A 213 0.93 0.88 -3.63
N LYS A 214 1.79 1.24 -4.58
CA LYS A 214 2.35 0.34 -5.59
C LYS A 214 3.46 -0.54 -5.04
N ILE A 215 4.02 -0.14 -3.91
CA ILE A 215 4.84 -0.97 -3.04
C ILE A 215 4.30 -0.89 -1.61
N SER A 216 4.54 -1.93 -0.82
CA SER A 216 4.23 -1.90 0.61
C SER A 216 5.13 -2.84 1.40
N VAL A 217 5.04 -2.77 2.73
CA VAL A 217 5.83 -3.57 3.66
C VAL A 217 4.90 -4.35 4.56
N ASN A 218 5.08 -5.67 4.64
CA ASN A 218 4.33 -6.50 5.58
C ASN A 218 5.13 -6.72 6.89
N PRO A 219 4.78 -6.04 8.00
CA PRO A 219 5.50 -6.21 9.25
C PRO A 219 5.30 -7.61 9.88
N ASP A 220 4.24 -8.32 9.50
CA ASP A 220 3.93 -9.67 10.00
C ASP A 220 4.59 -10.78 9.18
N ASP A 221 5.30 -10.43 8.11
CA ASP A 221 6.12 -11.34 7.31
C ASP A 221 7.54 -10.79 7.16
N ASN A 222 8.24 -10.71 8.28
CA ASN A 222 9.64 -10.29 8.38
C ASN A 222 9.94 -8.93 7.71
N TYR A 223 8.96 -8.03 7.64
CA TYR A 223 9.07 -6.72 7.00
C TYR A 223 9.45 -6.80 5.51
N ILE A 224 8.97 -7.82 4.81
CA ILE A 224 9.20 -7.98 3.39
C ILE A 224 8.45 -6.90 2.60
N ILE A 225 9.16 -6.32 1.63
CA ILE A 225 8.66 -5.36 0.66
C ILE A 225 8.01 -6.14 -0.49
N THR A 226 6.77 -5.80 -0.80
CA THR A 226 6.03 -6.34 -1.94
C THR A 226 5.87 -5.25 -2.98
N SER A 227 6.26 -5.53 -4.22
CA SER A 227 5.89 -4.71 -5.38
C SER A 227 4.67 -5.28 -6.07
N PHE A 228 3.66 -4.44 -6.28
CA PHE A 228 2.40 -4.83 -6.93
C PHE A 228 2.39 -4.57 -8.44
N LEU A 229 3.49 -4.05 -8.99
CA LEU A 229 3.70 -3.82 -10.43
C LEU A 229 5.01 -4.49 -10.88
N PRO A 230 5.28 -4.58 -12.20
CA PRO A 230 6.57 -5.02 -12.71
C PRO A 230 7.74 -4.20 -12.11
N ASP A 231 8.60 -4.86 -11.34
CA ASP A 231 9.66 -4.22 -10.58
C ASP A 231 11.02 -4.27 -11.31
N ILE A 232 11.06 -3.50 -12.40
CA ILE A 232 12.19 -3.52 -13.34
C ILE A 232 13.26 -2.49 -12.96
N SER A 233 12.85 -1.35 -12.40
CA SER A 233 13.75 -0.19 -12.23
C SER A 233 14.52 -0.18 -10.91
N TYR A 234 13.93 -0.68 -9.82
CA TYR A 234 14.48 -0.52 -8.47
C TYR A 234 14.74 -1.84 -7.75
N HIS A 235 14.19 -2.96 -8.23
CA HIS A 235 14.37 -4.30 -7.65
C HIS A 235 14.09 -4.32 -6.14
N LEU A 236 12.93 -3.79 -5.77
CA LEU A 236 12.40 -3.66 -4.42
C LEU A 236 11.71 -4.92 -3.90
N ASP A 237 11.08 -5.70 -4.77
CA ASP A 237 10.28 -6.87 -4.40
C ASP A 237 11.15 -7.92 -3.68
N GLY A 238 10.64 -8.45 -2.57
CA GLY A 238 11.33 -9.43 -1.74
C GLY A 238 12.44 -8.87 -0.85
N ARG A 239 12.78 -7.59 -0.96
CA ARG A 239 13.70 -6.94 -0.02
C ARG A 239 13.06 -6.80 1.35
N THR A 240 13.87 -6.55 2.37
CA THR A 240 13.39 -6.31 3.73
C THR A 240 13.52 -4.83 4.06
N LEU A 241 12.49 -4.24 4.69
CA LEU A 241 12.57 -2.89 5.26
C LEU A 241 13.80 -2.77 6.15
N ASP A 242 14.54 -1.69 5.97
CA ASP A 242 15.78 -1.44 6.70
C ASP A 242 15.58 -1.51 8.22
N PHE A 243 16.51 -2.17 8.92
CA PHE A 243 16.42 -2.34 10.37
C PHE A 243 16.45 -1.00 11.12
N ARG A 244 17.10 0.04 10.59
CA ARG A 244 17.25 1.35 11.26
C ARG A 244 15.91 1.95 11.68
N CYS A 245 14.93 1.97 10.78
CA CYS A 245 13.63 2.57 11.08
C CYS A 245 12.73 1.68 11.95
N ARG A 246 13.08 0.41 12.15
CA ARG A 246 12.31 -0.57 12.94
C ARG A 246 13.10 -1.14 14.12
N ASN A 247 14.18 -0.48 14.54
CA ASN A 247 14.99 -0.90 15.67
C ASN A 247 14.12 -0.89 16.95
N PRO A 248 13.91 -2.03 17.63
CA PRO A 248 13.08 -2.09 18.83
C PRO A 248 13.57 -1.21 19.99
N GLN A 249 14.86 -0.86 20.00
CA GLN A 249 15.46 0.03 21.01
C GLN A 249 15.24 1.51 20.71
N ASP A 250 14.80 1.87 19.50
CA ASP A 250 14.50 3.24 19.15
C ASP A 250 13.04 3.56 19.51
N PRO A 251 12.78 4.51 20.44
CA PRO A 251 11.41 4.90 20.77
C PRO A 251 10.67 5.55 19.60
N ASN A 252 11.38 6.02 18.57
CA ASN A 252 10.83 6.59 17.34
C ASN A 252 10.73 5.55 16.21
N ARG A 253 10.90 4.25 16.48
CA ARG A 253 10.71 3.20 15.47
C ARG A 253 9.35 3.35 14.78
N VAL A 254 9.31 2.99 13.51
CA VAL A 254 8.09 2.93 12.71
C VAL A 254 7.04 2.07 13.42
N SER A 255 5.80 2.56 13.43
CA SER A 255 4.67 1.82 13.98
C SER A 255 4.31 0.65 13.06
N ASP A 256 4.40 -0.57 13.58
CA ASP A 256 4.00 -1.79 12.85
C ASP A 256 2.53 -1.71 12.44
N GLU A 257 1.68 -1.09 13.25
CA GLU A 257 0.26 -0.95 12.95
C GLU A 257 0.00 -0.06 11.72
N LEU A 258 0.81 0.98 11.53
CA LEU A 258 0.73 1.82 10.34
C LEU A 258 1.23 1.09 9.10
N LEU A 259 2.26 0.26 9.24
CA LEU A 259 2.71 -0.62 8.16
C LEU A 259 1.64 -1.65 7.80
N ARG A 260 0.97 -2.27 8.78
CA ARG A 260 -0.17 -3.18 8.53
C ARG A 260 -1.29 -2.49 7.77
N TRP A 261 -1.67 -1.28 8.20
CA TRP A 261 -2.67 -0.49 7.49
C TRP A 261 -2.25 -0.20 6.04
N HIS A 262 -0.99 0.22 5.84
CA HIS A 262 -0.46 0.52 4.51
C HIS A 262 -0.41 -0.73 3.62
N PHE A 263 -0.04 -1.88 4.19
CA PHE A 263 -0.04 -3.18 3.52
C PHE A 263 -1.43 -3.63 3.12
N HIS A 264 -2.39 -3.61 4.05
CA HIS A 264 -3.79 -3.94 3.76
C HIS A 264 -4.36 -3.03 2.66
N THR A 265 -4.12 -1.72 2.76
CA THR A 265 -4.56 -0.75 1.74
C THR A 265 -3.92 -1.04 0.38
N ALA A 266 -2.64 -1.36 0.32
CA ALA A 266 -1.94 -1.72 -0.92
C ALA A 266 -2.44 -3.02 -1.54
N VAL A 267 -2.74 -4.02 -0.72
CA VAL A 267 -3.35 -5.28 -1.18
C VAL A 267 -4.71 -5.00 -1.80
N ILE A 268 -5.58 -4.21 -1.15
CA ILE A 268 -6.88 -3.83 -1.72
C ILE A 268 -6.70 -3.09 -3.05
N ALA A 269 -5.87 -2.05 -3.06
CA ALA A 269 -5.69 -1.16 -4.21
C ALA A 269 -5.22 -1.88 -5.47
N ASN A 270 -4.39 -2.91 -5.30
CA ASN A 270 -3.74 -3.55 -6.43
C ASN A 270 -4.26 -4.95 -6.72
N MET A 271 -4.90 -5.62 -5.76
CA MET A 271 -5.37 -6.99 -5.95
C MET A 271 -6.86 -7.15 -6.16
N ARG A 272 -7.69 -6.23 -5.69
CA ARG A 272 -9.15 -6.44 -5.70
C ARG A 272 -9.75 -6.35 -7.10
N GLY A 273 -10.66 -7.27 -7.39
CA GLY A 273 -11.60 -7.19 -8.51
C GLY A 273 -10.99 -7.29 -9.90
N ALA A 274 -11.85 -7.04 -10.90
CA ALA A 274 -11.57 -7.21 -12.33
C ALA A 274 -11.30 -5.88 -13.06
N ALA A 275 -10.99 -4.82 -12.33
CA ALA A 275 -10.61 -3.52 -12.87
C ALA A 275 -9.41 -2.98 -12.08
N LEU A 276 -8.59 -2.15 -12.72
CA LEU A 276 -7.64 -1.32 -12.00
C LEU A 276 -8.38 -0.12 -11.41
N GLU A 277 -8.01 0.25 -10.21
CA GLU A 277 -8.44 1.52 -9.64
C GLU A 277 -7.84 2.69 -10.44
N PRO A 278 -8.63 3.67 -10.88
CA PRO A 278 -8.11 4.85 -11.56
C PRO A 278 -7.05 5.59 -10.71
N SER A 279 -5.95 6.01 -11.34
CA SER A 279 -4.96 6.87 -10.69
C SER A 279 -5.41 8.34 -10.74
N TRP A 280 -5.02 9.13 -9.72
CA TRP A 280 -5.10 10.59 -9.83
C TRP A 280 -3.94 11.10 -10.68
N GLU A 281 -4.24 11.84 -11.74
CA GLU A 281 -3.24 12.55 -12.56
C GLU A 281 -2.56 13.62 -11.71
N MET A 282 -1.25 13.56 -11.54
CA MET A 282 -0.50 14.47 -10.66
C MET A 282 0.21 15.58 -11.44
N ASP A 283 0.26 15.49 -12.78
CA ASP A 283 0.81 16.49 -13.67
C ASP A 283 -0.30 17.37 -14.23
N PHE A 284 -0.37 18.59 -13.71
CA PHE A 284 -1.39 19.59 -14.07
C PHE A 284 -0.76 20.63 -15.01
N PRO A 285 -1.03 20.60 -16.33
CA PRO A 285 -0.58 21.63 -17.25
C PRO A 285 -1.26 22.97 -16.95
N ASP A 286 -0.45 23.97 -16.60
CA ASP A 286 -0.83 25.39 -16.57
C ASP A 286 -1.93 25.82 -15.59
N GLY A 287 -1.65 25.67 -14.29
CA GLY A 287 -2.17 26.56 -13.24
C GLY A 287 -3.64 26.39 -12.83
N ASP A 288 -4.52 25.85 -13.68
CA ASP A 288 -5.92 25.53 -13.33
C ASP A 288 -6.06 24.13 -12.71
N ILE A 289 -5.35 23.95 -11.60
CA ILE A 289 -5.36 22.69 -10.86
C ILE A 289 -6.77 22.36 -10.37
N MET A 290 -7.61 23.37 -10.07
CA MET A 290 -8.96 23.14 -9.56
C MET A 290 -9.90 22.66 -10.67
N GLY A 291 -9.83 23.25 -11.88
CA GLY A 291 -10.58 22.77 -13.03
C GLY A 291 -10.25 21.32 -13.36
N GLU A 292 -8.96 20.99 -13.43
CA GLU A 292 -8.52 19.61 -13.71
C GLU A 292 -8.90 18.60 -12.63
N ILE A 293 -8.90 19.00 -11.35
CA ILE A 293 -9.41 18.15 -10.26
C ILE A 293 -10.91 17.86 -10.45
N MET A 294 -11.69 18.87 -10.84
CA MET A 294 -13.14 18.76 -11.02
C MET A 294 -13.52 17.87 -12.20
N GLU A 295 -12.69 17.82 -13.25
CA GLU A 295 -12.87 16.96 -14.41
C GLU A 295 -12.35 15.51 -14.18
N GLY A 296 -11.54 15.31 -13.14
CA GLY A 296 -10.94 14.03 -12.79
C GLY A 296 -11.82 13.11 -11.92
N PRO A 297 -11.40 11.84 -11.73
CA PRO A 297 -12.11 10.89 -10.88
C PRO A 297 -12.03 11.30 -9.40
N ASP A 298 -13.14 11.07 -8.69
CA ASP A 298 -13.28 11.37 -7.24
C ASP A 298 -13.00 12.84 -6.89
N ALA A 299 -13.39 13.75 -7.78
CA ALA A 299 -13.15 15.19 -7.68
C ALA A 299 -13.37 15.78 -6.28
N ALA A 300 -14.48 15.41 -5.61
CA ALA A 300 -14.80 15.91 -4.27
C ALA A 300 -13.78 15.46 -3.22
N GLU A 301 -13.43 14.17 -3.20
CA GLU A 301 -12.43 13.61 -2.29
C GLU A 301 -11.04 14.20 -2.61
N ARG A 302 -10.70 14.29 -3.89
CA ARG A 302 -9.44 14.85 -4.35
C ARG A 302 -9.29 16.32 -3.94
N MET A 303 -10.35 17.11 -4.09
CA MET A 303 -10.40 18.52 -3.69
C MET A 303 -10.19 18.66 -2.18
N GLU A 304 -10.86 17.85 -1.36
CA GLU A 304 -10.69 17.87 0.11
C GLU A 304 -9.23 17.59 0.50
N VAL A 305 -8.63 16.55 -0.08
CA VAL A 305 -7.24 16.15 0.21
C VAL A 305 -6.24 17.22 -0.25
N GLU A 306 -6.42 17.80 -1.43
CA GLU A 306 -5.57 18.87 -1.98
C GLU A 306 -5.66 20.15 -1.14
N LEU A 307 -6.87 20.58 -0.76
CA LEU A 307 -7.07 21.74 0.10
C LEU A 307 -6.42 21.53 1.47
N PHE A 308 -6.61 20.36 2.08
CA PHE A 308 -5.99 20.05 3.37
C PHE A 308 -4.45 20.04 3.28
N HIS A 309 -3.88 19.46 2.23
CA HIS A 309 -2.44 19.40 2.07
C HIS A 309 -1.81 20.77 1.84
N ARG A 310 -2.44 21.61 1.00
CA ARG A 310 -1.94 22.93 0.60
C ARG A 310 -2.17 24.02 1.64
N LEU A 311 -3.35 24.03 2.27
CA LEU A 311 -3.77 25.10 3.19
C LEU A 311 -3.63 24.69 4.66
N GLY A 312 -3.47 23.39 4.94
CA GLY A 312 -3.47 22.84 6.29
C GLY A 312 -4.85 22.94 6.96
N PRO A 313 -5.09 22.19 8.05
CA PRO A 313 -6.33 22.28 8.84
C PRO A 313 -6.49 23.59 9.63
N GLY A 314 -5.83 24.69 9.24
CA GLY A 314 -5.65 25.85 10.11
C GLY A 314 -4.61 25.56 11.20
N GLU A 315 -3.39 25.17 10.80
CA GLU A 315 -2.27 24.92 11.74
C GLU A 315 -1.84 26.17 12.54
N GLU A 316 -2.47 27.33 12.32
CA GLU A 316 -2.43 28.53 13.16
C GLU A 316 -3.69 28.65 14.03
N ALA A 317 -3.69 28.02 15.20
CA ALA A 317 -4.52 28.45 16.32
C ALA A 317 -3.88 27.98 17.64
N PHE A 318 -3.17 28.93 18.25
CA PHE A 318 -2.60 28.97 19.62
C PHE A 318 -1.29 28.20 19.86
#